data_AF-A0A7X9FPJ3-F1
#
_entry.id   AF-A0A7X9FPJ3-F1
#
_cell.length_a   1.000
_cell.length_b   1.000
_cell.length_c   1.000
_cell.angle_alpha   90.00
_cell.angle_beta   90.00
_cell.angle_gamma   90.00
#
_symmetry.space_group_name_H-M   'P 1'
#
loop_
_entity.id
_entity.type
_entity.pdbx_description
1 polymer ?
#
loop_
_entity_poly.entity_id
_entity_poly.type
_entity_poly.pdbx_seq_one_letter_code
_entity_poly.pdbx_strand_id
1 'polypeptide(L)'
;MLRKIANAVRGLFREEEPDSASGLSEEEIQAEFKKRYHHFKLLLTANKKALEVMSRMEEALHGGSAFGMAFIRSHSTAASVNVYKIIEHLQVIAPGKYAELYARLKDIQGHVAAILENTAPPPGTELTLPLRAIDRDMADQVGGKMAGIGEIVKSTGLPVPPGFVITTLAYRRLIEHNDLRDEINRLLQSAGPDDQENLLALSSRIRNLIAMAEVPQDVAQAILRSYRELCAEAGRDARVSLRSSALGEDAAGQTFAGQFASKLNVAADDLLESYKEVVASKYSPQAMTYRLNRGIPDEDIAMCVGCMAMVNAEAGGVIYSRNPIDIRDDSIFIHSSWGLPKTVVDGSVACDEFVVSRDGGLTLADRRIRSKDRVFVCHEGEGVCLMETLTDKREEPSISDATAMRLADAALILERMSGSPVDIEWAVDAAGSLYFLQCRHLVQMEAPAEGGESRRKVAAEVLLCGGTTASPGVACGPAFVVRREADLLRFPPGAVLASLEAPPRWASVINKTAAIVTEKGGAAGHLANVAREFQVPALMAVPGVLA
;
A
#
# COMPACT_ATOMS: atom_id res chain seq x y z
N MET A 1 -54.39 19.57 -30.02
CA MET A 1 -53.27 19.12 -29.15
C MET A 1 -52.54 17.91 -29.74
N LEU A 2 -53.24 16.83 -30.10
CA LEU A 2 -52.65 15.61 -30.70
C LEU A 2 -51.89 15.83 -32.03
N ARG A 3 -52.31 16.77 -32.87
CA ARG A 3 -51.65 17.09 -34.15
C ARG A 3 -50.31 17.85 -34.00
N LYS A 4 -50.12 18.62 -32.92
CA LYS A 4 -48.84 19.30 -32.62
C LYS A 4 -47.81 18.33 -32.05
N ILE A 5 -48.25 17.35 -31.26
CA ILE A 5 -47.40 16.27 -30.74
C ILE A 5 -46.98 15.33 -31.88
N ALA A 6 -47.89 14.98 -32.80
CA ALA A 6 -47.56 14.18 -33.98
C ALA A 6 -46.53 14.84 -34.92
N ASN A 7 -46.56 16.17 -35.05
CA ASN A 7 -45.56 16.91 -35.82
C ASN A 7 -44.22 17.10 -35.08
N ALA A 8 -44.23 17.18 -33.75
CA ALA A 8 -43.00 17.20 -32.95
C ALA A 8 -42.28 15.83 -32.98
N VAL A 9 -43.04 14.73 -32.95
CA VAL A 9 -42.50 13.37 -33.09
C VAL A 9 -41.98 13.13 -34.52
N ARG A 10 -42.64 13.65 -35.56
CA ARG A 10 -42.11 13.61 -36.94
C ARG A 10 -40.85 14.46 -37.14
N GLY A 11 -40.64 15.49 -36.32
CA GLY A 11 -39.39 16.27 -36.31
C GLY A 11 -38.23 15.51 -35.64
N LEU A 12 -38.52 14.70 -34.62
CA LEU A 12 -37.54 13.83 -33.93
C LEU A 12 -37.10 12.61 -34.76
N PHE A 13 -37.94 12.17 -35.70
CA PHE A 13 -37.65 11.08 -36.65
C PHE A 13 -37.44 11.58 -38.08
N ARG A 14 -37.20 12.88 -38.27
CA ARG A 14 -36.69 13.38 -39.52
C ARG A 14 -35.21 13.01 -39.53
N GLU A 15 -34.92 11.87 -40.16
CA GLU A 15 -33.60 11.55 -40.66
C GLU A 15 -33.14 12.78 -41.46
N GLU A 16 -32.27 13.59 -40.87
CA GLU A 16 -31.21 14.18 -41.67
C GLU A 16 -30.54 12.98 -42.31
N GLU A 17 -30.65 12.89 -43.65
CA GLU A 17 -30.03 11.84 -44.44
C GLU A 17 -28.62 11.63 -43.89
N PRO A 18 -28.27 10.42 -43.42
CA PRO A 18 -26.89 10.14 -43.10
C PRO A 18 -26.14 10.33 -44.41
N ASP A 19 -25.29 11.35 -44.44
CA ASP A 19 -24.34 11.60 -45.52
C ASP A 19 -23.75 10.24 -45.89
N SER A 20 -24.08 9.83 -47.10
CA SER A 20 -24.22 8.44 -47.49
C SER A 20 -23.02 7.60 -47.06
N ALA A 21 -23.25 6.53 -46.29
CA ALA A 21 -22.35 5.38 -46.26
C ALA A 21 -22.42 4.59 -47.59
N SER A 22 -22.50 5.29 -48.73
CA SER A 22 -22.44 4.70 -50.06
C SER A 22 -20.99 4.70 -50.51
N GLY A 23 -20.28 3.60 -50.25
CA GLY A 23 -18.92 3.42 -50.77
C GLY A 23 -18.04 2.42 -50.02
N LEU A 24 -18.43 1.98 -48.82
CA LEU A 24 -17.63 1.05 -48.02
C LEU A 24 -18.04 -0.39 -48.29
N SER A 25 -17.05 -1.24 -48.54
CA SER A 25 -17.15 -2.70 -48.63
C SER A 25 -17.57 -3.32 -47.28
N GLU A 26 -18.06 -4.57 -47.33
CA GLU A 26 -18.47 -5.32 -46.14
C GLU A 26 -17.31 -5.52 -45.14
N GLU A 27 -16.08 -5.63 -45.65
CA GLU A 27 -14.84 -5.67 -44.85
C GLU A 27 -14.56 -4.34 -44.12
N GLU A 28 -14.79 -3.20 -44.78
CA GLU A 28 -14.62 -1.87 -44.18
C GLU A 28 -15.66 -1.60 -43.09
N ILE A 29 -16.90 -2.07 -43.27
CA ILE A 29 -17.96 -1.98 -42.26
C ILE A 29 -17.59 -2.81 -41.01
N GLN A 30 -17.10 -4.04 -41.21
CA GLN A 30 -16.64 -4.88 -40.08
C GLN A 30 -15.42 -4.27 -39.37
N ALA A 31 -14.47 -3.71 -40.12
CA ALA A 31 -13.29 -3.04 -39.56
C ALA A 31 -13.68 -1.82 -38.72
N GLU A 32 -14.59 -0.98 -39.23
CA GLU A 32 -15.08 0.20 -38.52
C GLU A 32 -15.89 -0.19 -37.27
N PHE A 33 -16.74 -1.22 -37.35
CA PHE A 33 -17.45 -1.74 -36.18
C PHE A 33 -16.49 -2.27 -35.11
N LYS A 34 -15.49 -3.07 -35.50
CA LYS A 34 -14.48 -3.61 -34.60
C LYS A 34 -13.66 -2.51 -33.92
N LYS A 35 -13.31 -1.46 -34.67
CA LYS A 35 -12.64 -0.26 -34.16
C LYS A 35 -13.51 0.47 -33.12
N ARG A 36 -14.78 0.77 -33.44
CA ARG A 36 -15.72 1.42 -32.50
C ARG A 36 -15.93 0.59 -31.24
N TYR A 37 -16.08 -0.73 -31.38
CA TYR A 37 -16.22 -1.64 -30.25
C TYR A 37 -14.96 -1.67 -29.36
N HIS A 38 -13.77 -1.63 -29.95
CA HIS A 38 -12.52 -1.52 -29.19
C HIS A 38 -12.47 -0.20 -28.39
N HIS A 39 -12.77 0.93 -29.02
CA HIS A 39 -12.83 2.23 -28.32
C HIS A 39 -13.91 2.28 -27.24
N PHE A 40 -15.05 1.60 -27.44
CA PHE A 40 -16.08 1.47 -26.42
C PHE A 40 -15.56 0.74 -25.16
N LYS A 41 -14.79 -0.35 -25.33
CA LYS A 41 -14.15 -1.03 -24.19
C LYS A 41 -13.13 -0.14 -23.47
N LEU A 42 -12.32 0.60 -24.23
CA LEU A 42 -11.34 1.53 -23.64
C LEU A 42 -12.04 2.67 -22.87
N LEU A 43 -13.15 3.18 -23.41
CA LEU A 43 -14.01 4.16 -22.73
C LEU A 43 -14.52 3.62 -21.40
N LEU A 44 -15.09 2.42 -21.38
CA LEU A 44 -15.58 1.80 -20.13
C LEU A 44 -14.46 1.62 -19.11
N THR A 45 -13.26 1.24 -19.57
CA THR A 45 -12.07 1.10 -18.72
C THR A 45 -11.66 2.43 -18.11
N ALA A 46 -11.63 3.51 -18.91
CA ALA A 46 -11.32 4.85 -18.42
C ALA A 46 -12.39 5.37 -17.45
N ASN A 47 -13.67 5.13 -17.73
CA ASN A 47 -14.78 5.49 -16.85
C ASN A 47 -14.69 4.79 -15.49
N LYS A 48 -14.43 3.48 -15.48
CA LYS A 48 -14.21 2.71 -14.25
C LYS A 48 -13.06 3.32 -13.43
N LYS A 49 -11.93 3.61 -14.07
CA LYS A 49 -10.77 4.23 -13.40
C LYS A 49 -11.08 5.62 -12.84
N ALA A 50 -11.83 6.45 -13.56
CA ALA A 50 -12.23 7.77 -13.07
C ALA A 50 -13.09 7.66 -11.80
N LEU A 51 -14.08 6.76 -11.79
CA LEU A 51 -14.94 6.52 -10.64
C LEU A 51 -14.18 5.94 -9.44
N GLU A 52 -13.27 5.00 -9.67
CA GLU A 52 -12.39 4.46 -8.61
C GLU A 52 -11.54 5.55 -7.96
N VAL A 53 -10.99 6.47 -8.77
CA VAL A 53 -10.21 7.61 -8.25
C VAL A 53 -11.08 8.54 -7.40
N MET A 54 -12.31 8.84 -7.84
CA MET A 54 -13.25 9.67 -7.09
C MET A 54 -13.70 9.01 -5.78
N SER A 55 -14.05 7.71 -5.80
CA SER A 55 -14.41 6.93 -4.61
C SER A 55 -13.30 6.97 -3.56
N ARG A 56 -12.03 6.85 -3.97
CA ARG A 56 -10.89 6.93 -3.04
C ARG A 56 -10.76 8.30 -2.36
N MET A 57 -11.07 9.38 -3.08
CA MET A 57 -11.08 10.71 -2.48
C MET A 57 -12.22 10.86 -1.48
N GLU A 58 -13.39 10.30 -1.76
CA GLU A 58 -14.52 10.26 -0.82
C GLU A 58 -14.20 9.40 0.42
N GLU A 59 -13.58 8.23 0.23
CA GLU A 59 -13.13 7.37 1.32
C GLU A 59 -12.08 8.05 2.20
N ALA A 60 -11.12 8.77 1.61
CA ALA A 60 -10.14 9.54 2.37
C ALA A 60 -10.80 10.67 3.17
N LEU A 61 -11.84 11.31 2.63
CA LEU A 61 -12.57 12.38 3.31
C LEU A 61 -13.38 11.87 4.51
N HIS A 62 -13.93 10.65 4.43
CA HIS A 62 -14.77 10.07 5.49
C HIS A 62 -13.98 9.17 6.47
N GLY A 63 -12.95 8.48 5.99
CA GLY A 63 -12.09 7.62 6.79
C GLY A 63 -11.04 8.46 7.49
N GLY A 64 -10.81 8.24 8.79
CA GLY A 64 -9.83 9.00 9.59
C GLY A 64 -8.36 8.81 9.18
N SER A 65 -8.06 8.52 7.92
CA SER A 65 -6.73 8.42 7.32
C SER A 65 -6.07 9.79 7.22
N ALA A 66 -4.79 9.87 7.57
CA ALA A 66 -3.99 11.05 7.26
C ALA A 66 -3.69 11.10 5.75
N PHE A 67 -4.05 12.19 5.08
CA PHE A 67 -3.70 12.45 3.68
C PHE A 67 -3.24 13.89 3.49
N GLY A 68 -2.43 14.12 2.46
CA GLY A 68 -1.87 15.43 2.14
C GLY A 68 -2.35 15.96 0.79
N MET A 69 -2.02 17.21 0.47
CA MET A 69 -2.30 17.84 -0.81
C MET A 69 -1.64 17.12 -2.00
N ALA A 70 -0.53 16.41 -1.79
CA ALA A 70 0.04 15.54 -2.82
C ALA A 70 -0.95 14.43 -3.25
N PHE A 71 -1.63 13.81 -2.29
CA PHE A 71 -2.68 12.82 -2.56
C PHE A 71 -3.83 13.45 -3.36
N ILE A 72 -4.31 14.63 -2.93
CA ILE A 72 -5.42 15.32 -3.59
C ILE A 72 -5.07 15.73 -5.03
N ARG A 73 -3.87 16.30 -5.25
CA ARG A 73 -3.37 16.68 -6.58
C ARG A 73 -3.27 15.48 -7.50
N SER A 74 -2.64 14.39 -7.03
CA SER A 74 -2.48 13.17 -7.80
C SER A 74 -3.83 12.58 -8.26
N HIS A 75 -4.82 12.50 -7.36
CA HIS A 75 -6.15 11.97 -7.71
C HIS A 75 -6.93 12.92 -8.62
N SER A 76 -6.83 14.23 -8.41
CA SER A 76 -7.46 15.22 -9.29
C SER A 76 -6.92 15.14 -10.73
N THR A 77 -5.59 14.99 -10.87
CA THR A 77 -4.93 14.77 -12.16
C THR A 77 -5.34 13.44 -12.79
N ALA A 78 -5.34 12.35 -12.01
CA ALA A 78 -5.72 11.02 -12.49
C ALA A 78 -7.18 10.98 -12.96
N ALA A 79 -8.11 11.59 -12.22
CA ALA A 79 -9.50 11.72 -12.62
C ALA A 79 -9.60 12.51 -13.94
N SER A 80 -8.93 13.66 -14.02
CA SER A 80 -8.88 14.51 -15.20
C SER A 80 -8.36 13.79 -16.46
N VAL A 81 -7.29 13.01 -16.33
CA VAL A 81 -6.71 12.22 -17.44
C VAL A 81 -7.68 11.12 -17.90
N ASN A 82 -8.34 10.43 -16.98
CA ASN A 82 -9.30 9.40 -17.37
C ASN A 82 -10.55 10.00 -18.03
N VAL A 83 -11.04 11.16 -17.55
CA VAL A 83 -12.14 11.89 -18.21
C VAL A 83 -11.73 12.36 -19.60
N TYR A 84 -10.50 12.84 -19.78
CA TYR A 84 -9.98 13.17 -21.11
C TYR A 84 -10.02 11.96 -22.06
N LYS A 85 -9.57 10.78 -21.60
CA LYS A 85 -9.62 9.53 -22.40
C LYS A 85 -11.05 9.11 -22.76
N ILE A 86 -12.01 9.32 -21.86
CA ILE A 86 -13.44 9.09 -22.15
C ILE A 86 -13.88 9.96 -23.33
N ILE A 87 -13.55 11.26 -23.30
CA ILE A 87 -13.91 12.20 -24.36
C ILE A 87 -13.23 11.82 -25.69
N GLU A 88 -11.95 11.45 -25.65
CA GLU A 88 -11.20 11.00 -26.82
C GLU A 88 -11.84 9.76 -27.47
N HIS A 89 -12.17 8.74 -26.68
CA HIS A 89 -12.82 7.54 -27.20
C HIS A 89 -14.25 7.81 -27.68
N LEU A 90 -15.00 8.71 -27.03
CA LEU A 90 -16.30 9.18 -27.52
C LEU A 90 -16.20 9.82 -28.90
N GLN A 91 -15.14 10.59 -29.16
CA GLN A 91 -14.92 11.21 -30.46
C GLN A 91 -14.56 10.23 -31.55
N VAL A 92 -13.79 9.19 -31.24
CA VAL A 92 -13.52 8.13 -32.23
C VAL A 92 -14.79 7.34 -32.54
N ILE A 93 -15.65 7.11 -31.55
CA ILE A 93 -16.92 6.38 -31.73
C ILE A 93 -17.93 7.20 -32.53
N ALA A 94 -18.03 8.52 -32.26
CA ALA A 94 -18.95 9.44 -32.93
C ALA A 94 -18.27 10.79 -33.22
N PRO A 95 -17.52 10.89 -34.33
CA PRO A 95 -16.76 12.09 -34.68
C PRO A 95 -17.63 13.35 -34.73
N GLY A 96 -17.15 14.43 -34.12
CA GLY A 96 -17.79 15.75 -34.12
C GLY A 96 -18.95 15.92 -33.13
N LYS A 97 -19.62 14.83 -32.73
CA LYS A 97 -20.82 14.90 -31.87
C LYS A 97 -20.56 15.45 -30.46
N TYR A 98 -19.35 15.25 -29.94
CA TYR A 98 -19.01 15.56 -28.54
C TYR A 98 -17.88 16.59 -28.39
N ALA A 99 -17.68 17.47 -29.38
CA ALA A 99 -16.48 18.32 -29.44
C ALA A 99 -16.40 19.33 -28.28
N GLU A 100 -17.57 19.79 -27.83
CA GLU A 100 -17.72 20.74 -26.73
C GLU A 100 -17.24 20.16 -25.37
N LEU A 101 -17.17 18.84 -25.22
CA LEU A 101 -16.72 18.22 -23.97
C LEU A 101 -15.27 18.55 -23.63
N TYR A 102 -14.40 18.78 -24.62
CA TYR A 102 -13.01 19.20 -24.37
C TYR A 102 -12.95 20.59 -23.73
N ALA A 103 -13.76 21.54 -24.23
CA ALA A 103 -13.85 22.87 -23.64
C ALA A 103 -14.39 22.78 -22.20
N ARG A 104 -15.43 21.97 -21.99
CA ARG A 104 -16.00 21.80 -20.65
C ARG A 104 -15.04 21.14 -19.66
N LEU A 105 -14.27 20.15 -20.10
CA LEU A 105 -13.23 19.53 -19.28
C LEU A 105 -12.16 20.55 -18.89
N LYS A 106 -11.72 21.39 -19.83
CA LYS A 106 -10.73 22.45 -19.57
C LYS A 106 -11.21 23.45 -18.52
N ASP A 107 -12.48 23.85 -18.59
CA ASP A 107 -13.08 24.75 -17.58
C ASP A 107 -13.07 24.12 -16.18
N ILE A 108 -13.48 22.84 -16.08
CA ILE A 108 -13.50 22.10 -14.82
C ILE A 108 -12.08 21.94 -14.28
N GLN A 109 -11.11 21.58 -15.12
CA GLN A 109 -9.69 21.50 -14.74
C GLN A 109 -9.18 22.84 -14.21
N GLY A 110 -9.55 23.96 -14.84
CA GLY A 110 -9.20 25.30 -14.38
C GLY A 110 -9.77 25.63 -13.00
N HIS A 111 -11.04 25.30 -12.75
CA HIS A 111 -11.66 25.47 -11.43
C HIS A 111 -10.99 24.61 -10.35
N VAL A 112 -10.70 23.34 -10.66
CA VAL A 112 -10.02 22.44 -9.74
C VAL A 112 -8.61 22.95 -9.43
N ALA A 113 -7.84 23.35 -10.44
CA ALA A 113 -6.49 23.90 -10.26
C ALA A 113 -6.49 25.14 -9.34
N ALA A 114 -7.43 26.07 -9.54
CA ALA A 114 -7.56 27.26 -8.70
C ALA A 114 -7.86 26.93 -7.23
N ILE A 115 -8.66 25.88 -6.96
CA ILE A 115 -8.91 25.41 -5.58
C ILE A 115 -7.63 24.82 -4.98
N LEU A 116 -6.91 24.00 -5.75
CA LEU A 116 -5.70 23.32 -5.28
C LEU A 116 -4.54 24.29 -5.00
N GLU A 117 -4.41 25.35 -5.78
CA GLU A 117 -3.41 26.41 -5.57
C GLU A 117 -3.68 27.22 -4.28
N ASN A 118 -4.95 27.53 -4.01
CA ASN A 118 -5.34 28.30 -2.82
C ASN A 118 -5.28 27.51 -1.50
N THR A 119 -5.16 26.18 -1.57
CA THR A 119 -5.22 25.28 -0.40
C THR A 119 -3.83 24.70 -0.04
N ALA A 120 -2.74 25.20 -0.62
CA ALA A 120 -1.41 24.71 -0.29
C ALA A 120 -1.08 24.99 1.20
N PRO A 121 -0.82 23.95 2.02
CA PRO A 121 -0.44 24.17 3.41
C PRO A 121 0.88 24.96 3.45
N PRO A 122 1.08 25.80 4.48
CA PRO A 122 2.32 26.52 4.64
C PRO A 122 3.48 25.52 4.64
N PRO A 123 4.58 25.80 3.94
CA PRO A 123 5.74 24.92 3.95
C PRO A 123 6.21 24.74 5.39
N GLY A 124 6.29 23.49 5.85
CA GLY A 124 6.87 23.16 7.15
C GLY A 124 8.27 23.77 7.24
N THR A 125 8.56 24.44 8.36
CA THR A 125 9.81 25.20 8.55
C THR A 125 10.92 24.38 9.18
N GLU A 126 10.57 23.25 9.80
CA GLU A 126 11.51 22.43 10.56
C GLU A 126 12.07 21.27 9.72
N LEU A 127 13.37 21.00 9.88
CA LEU A 127 14.06 19.87 9.24
C LEU A 127 13.76 18.54 9.94
N THR A 128 13.50 18.59 11.25
CA THR A 128 13.08 17.46 12.06
C THR A 128 11.95 17.85 13.02
N LEU A 129 11.04 16.92 13.31
CA LEU A 129 9.94 17.13 14.26
C LEU A 129 9.82 15.94 15.21
N PRO A 130 9.75 16.14 16.55
CA PRO A 130 9.56 15.03 17.48
C PRO A 130 8.14 14.45 17.34
N LEU A 131 7.96 13.14 17.56
CA LEU A 131 6.66 12.47 17.40
C LEU A 131 5.53 13.09 18.23
N ARG A 132 5.85 13.64 19.40
CA ARG A 132 4.88 14.35 20.26
C ARG A 132 4.35 15.67 19.71
N ALA A 133 5.01 16.22 18.68
CA ALA A 133 4.65 17.52 18.08
C ALA A 133 3.94 17.37 16.72
N ILE A 134 3.61 16.13 16.32
CA ILE A 134 2.97 15.87 15.03
C ILE A 134 1.64 15.14 15.24
N ASP A 135 0.74 15.29 14.28
CA ASP A 135 -0.58 14.65 14.26
C ASP A 135 -1.00 14.35 12.82
N ARG A 136 -2.23 13.83 12.66
CA ARG A 136 -2.75 13.42 11.35
C ARG A 136 -2.82 14.54 10.31
N ASP A 137 -2.94 15.79 10.73
CA ASP A 137 -3.09 16.95 9.83
C ASP A 137 -1.74 17.40 9.24
N MET A 138 -0.64 16.87 9.77
CA MET A 138 0.72 17.20 9.31
C MET A 138 1.23 16.24 8.22
N ALA A 139 0.36 15.43 7.60
CA ALA A 139 0.73 14.43 6.60
C ALA A 139 1.60 14.99 5.44
N ASP A 140 1.38 16.25 5.03
CA ASP A 140 2.19 16.92 4.01
C ASP A 140 3.62 17.28 4.44
N GLN A 141 3.91 17.25 5.74
CA GLN A 141 5.22 17.58 6.32
C GLN A 141 6.00 16.35 6.78
N VAL A 142 5.28 15.30 7.24
CA VAL A 142 5.88 14.12 7.88
C VAL A 142 5.50 12.79 7.21
N GLY A 143 4.66 12.83 6.18
CA GLY A 143 4.09 11.64 5.54
C GLY A 143 3.00 10.97 6.38
N GLY A 144 2.15 10.20 5.70
CA GLY A 144 0.95 9.62 6.31
C GLY A 144 1.24 8.66 7.47
N LYS A 145 2.31 7.85 7.35
CA LYS A 145 2.70 6.87 8.39
C LYS A 145 3.05 7.53 9.70
N MET A 146 3.97 8.50 9.66
CA MET A 146 4.41 9.18 10.88
C MET A 146 3.36 10.15 11.42
N ALA A 147 2.53 10.75 10.57
CA ALA A 147 1.37 11.51 11.00
C ALA A 147 0.41 10.63 11.83
N GLY A 148 0.16 9.40 11.36
CA GLY A 148 -0.61 8.40 12.11
C GLY A 148 0.03 8.01 13.44
N ILE A 149 1.35 7.83 13.50
CA ILE A 149 2.06 7.56 14.75
C ILE A 149 1.97 8.74 15.73
N GLY A 150 2.15 9.97 15.27
CA GLY A 150 1.99 11.16 16.11
C GLY A 150 0.59 11.29 16.69
N GLU A 151 -0.42 10.94 15.90
CA GLU A 151 -1.81 10.88 16.36
C GLU A 151 -1.99 9.89 17.53
N ILE A 152 -1.37 8.70 17.46
CA ILE A 152 -1.39 7.74 18.58
C ILE A 152 -0.80 8.38 19.83
N VAL A 153 0.37 9.00 19.71
CA VAL A 153 1.08 9.65 20.83
C VAL A 153 0.24 10.75 21.45
N LYS A 154 -0.41 11.58 20.63
CA LYS A 154 -1.17 12.75 21.07
C LYS A 154 -2.53 12.39 21.68
N SER A 155 -3.21 11.38 21.13
CA SER A 155 -4.64 11.19 21.35
C SER A 155 -5.00 9.94 22.18
N THR A 156 -4.08 8.99 22.37
CA THR A 156 -4.43 7.68 22.98
C THR A 156 -3.74 7.36 24.30
N GLY A 157 -2.58 7.97 24.57
CA GLY A 157 -1.71 7.59 25.70
C GLY A 157 -1.11 6.18 25.57
N LEU A 158 -1.31 5.50 24.43
CA LEU A 158 -0.69 4.20 24.17
C LEU A 158 0.83 4.37 23.96
N PRO A 159 1.63 3.40 24.44
CA PRO A 159 3.08 3.47 24.35
C PRO A 159 3.56 3.34 22.90
N VAL A 160 4.26 4.37 22.44
CA VAL A 160 5.00 4.40 21.17
C VAL A 160 6.48 4.63 21.51
N PRO A 161 7.43 3.96 20.85
CA PRO A 161 8.85 4.22 21.08
C PRO A 161 9.19 5.70 20.81
N PRO A 162 10.03 6.34 21.65
CA PRO A 162 10.49 7.71 21.42
C PRO A 162 11.07 7.89 20.02
N GLY A 163 10.82 9.04 19.39
CA GLY A 163 11.19 9.24 18.01
C GLY A 163 10.99 10.65 17.48
N PHE A 164 11.44 10.85 16.25
CA PHE A 164 11.26 12.06 15.46
C PHE A 164 11.11 11.74 13.98
N VAL A 165 10.68 12.71 13.19
CA VAL A 165 10.55 12.59 11.73
C VAL A 165 11.52 13.55 11.07
N ILE A 166 12.23 13.06 10.05
CA ILE A 166 12.99 13.86 9.10
C ILE A 166 12.00 14.28 8.00
N THR A 167 11.73 15.58 7.92
CA THR A 167 10.54 16.13 7.24
C THR A 167 10.71 16.20 5.72
N THR A 168 9.62 16.55 5.03
CA THR A 168 9.68 16.88 3.59
C THR A 168 10.66 18.02 3.28
N LEU A 169 10.88 18.95 4.21
CA LEU A 169 11.85 20.05 4.02
C LEU A 169 13.28 19.50 3.97
N ALA A 170 13.63 18.60 4.89
CA ALA A 170 14.94 17.94 4.89
C ALA A 170 15.18 17.10 3.63
N TYR A 171 14.14 16.41 3.12
CA TYR A 171 14.21 15.74 1.83
C TYR A 171 14.48 16.72 0.68
N ARG A 172 13.70 17.82 0.59
CA ARG A 172 13.88 18.83 -0.47
C ARG A 172 15.28 19.45 -0.44
N ARG A 173 15.79 19.78 0.76
CA ARG A 173 17.16 20.29 0.97
C ARG A 173 18.22 19.31 0.45
N LEU A 174 18.09 18.02 0.74
CA LEU A 174 19.00 16.99 0.23
C LEU A 174 18.99 16.95 -1.31
N ILE A 175 17.81 16.96 -1.91
CA ILE A 175 17.64 16.90 -3.37
C ILE A 175 18.18 18.15 -4.06
N GLU A 176 17.91 19.34 -3.51
CA GLU A 176 18.31 20.63 -4.08
C GLU A 176 19.81 20.90 -3.91
N HIS A 177 20.40 20.58 -2.76
CA HIS A 177 21.82 20.80 -2.52
C HIS A 177 22.74 20.01 -3.46
N ASN A 178 22.25 18.89 -3.98
CA ASN A 178 23.00 17.97 -4.83
C ASN A 178 22.57 18.04 -6.31
N ASP A 179 21.75 19.02 -6.70
CA ASP A 179 21.18 19.15 -8.06
C ASP A 179 20.49 17.85 -8.58
N LEU A 180 19.99 17.02 -7.65
CA LEU A 180 19.48 15.69 -7.99
C LEU A 180 18.18 15.75 -8.77
N ARG A 181 17.39 16.82 -8.62
CA ARG A 181 16.08 16.95 -9.27
C ARG A 181 16.22 16.89 -10.79
N ASP A 182 17.10 17.72 -11.35
CA ASP A 182 17.26 17.83 -12.80
C ASP A 182 17.87 16.55 -13.39
N GLU A 183 18.84 15.97 -12.69
CA GLU A 183 19.49 14.73 -13.14
C GLU A 183 18.53 13.54 -13.10
N ILE A 184 17.72 13.41 -12.03
CA ILE A 184 16.70 12.35 -11.94
C ILE A 184 15.65 12.55 -13.04
N ASN A 185 15.18 13.77 -13.27
CA ASN A 185 14.22 14.07 -14.33
C ASN A 185 14.76 13.70 -15.71
N ARG A 186 16.02 14.05 -16.00
CA ARG A 186 16.70 13.69 -17.25
C ARG A 186 16.77 12.17 -17.43
N LEU A 187 17.12 11.44 -16.37
CA LEU A 187 17.17 9.97 -16.38
C LEU A 187 15.79 9.36 -16.62
N LEU A 188 14.76 9.85 -15.91
CA LEU A 188 13.37 9.38 -16.07
C LEU A 188 12.85 9.62 -17.50
N GLN A 189 13.14 10.78 -18.10
CA GLN A 189 12.73 11.11 -19.48
C GLN A 189 13.46 10.26 -20.53
N SER A 190 14.72 9.88 -20.28
CA SER A 190 15.51 9.06 -21.19
C SER A 190 15.07 7.59 -21.25
N ALA A 191 14.38 7.12 -20.20
CA ALA A 191 13.86 5.77 -20.14
C ALA A 191 12.47 5.71 -20.80
N GLY A 192 12.37 4.99 -21.92
CA GLY A 192 11.08 4.74 -22.57
C GLY A 192 10.12 3.95 -21.65
N PRO A 193 8.79 4.11 -21.82
CA PRO A 193 7.78 3.57 -20.90
C PRO A 193 7.65 2.04 -20.86
N ASP A 194 8.23 1.29 -21.80
CA ASP A 194 7.85 -0.12 -22.06
C ASP A 194 8.97 -1.17 -21.86
N ASP A 195 10.05 -0.88 -21.12
CA ASP A 195 11.12 -1.86 -20.90
C ASP A 195 11.49 -2.07 -19.41
N GLN A 196 11.18 -3.26 -18.90
CA GLN A 196 11.49 -3.68 -17.53
C GLN A 196 13.01 -3.78 -17.27
N GLU A 197 13.80 -4.13 -18.28
CA GLU A 197 15.26 -4.24 -18.15
C GLU A 197 15.88 -2.83 -18.03
N ASN A 198 15.36 -1.87 -18.80
CA ASN A 198 15.70 -0.46 -18.64
C ASN A 198 15.28 0.10 -17.27
N LEU A 199 14.15 -0.34 -16.70
CA LEU A 199 13.68 0.14 -15.41
C LEU A 199 14.61 -0.28 -14.25
N LEU A 200 15.14 -1.51 -14.26
CA LEU A 200 16.09 -1.98 -13.24
C LEU A 200 17.40 -1.18 -13.27
N ALA A 201 17.92 -0.93 -14.48
CA ALA A 201 19.13 -0.14 -14.67
C ALA A 201 18.92 1.32 -14.25
N LEU A 202 17.78 1.91 -14.61
CA LEU A 202 17.37 3.26 -14.22
C LEU A 202 17.24 3.40 -12.71
N SER A 203 16.51 2.50 -12.06
CA SER A 203 16.37 2.43 -10.60
C SER A 203 17.75 2.40 -9.92
N SER A 204 18.62 1.52 -10.39
CA SER A 204 19.98 1.36 -9.82
C SER A 204 20.81 2.63 -9.97
N ARG A 205 20.75 3.29 -11.13
CA ARG A 205 21.44 4.57 -11.38
C ARG A 205 20.95 5.67 -10.43
N ILE A 206 19.64 5.87 -10.34
CA ILE A 206 19.05 6.92 -9.49
C ILE A 206 19.37 6.66 -8.01
N ARG A 207 19.24 5.40 -7.56
CA ARG A 207 19.55 5.02 -6.18
C ARG A 207 21.02 5.27 -5.83
N ASN A 208 21.94 5.00 -6.75
CA ASN A 208 23.36 5.27 -6.55
C ASN A 208 23.65 6.78 -6.48
N LEU A 209 22.97 7.61 -7.28
CA LEU A 209 23.09 9.07 -7.17
C LEU A 209 22.71 9.56 -5.77
N ILE A 210 21.60 9.07 -5.23
CA ILE A 210 21.14 9.45 -3.89
C ILE A 210 22.06 8.89 -2.80
N ALA A 211 22.56 7.66 -2.95
CA ALA A 211 23.52 7.09 -2.00
C ALA A 211 24.83 7.87 -1.94
N MET A 212 25.31 8.42 -3.07
CA MET A 212 26.52 9.24 -3.14
C MET A 212 26.28 10.71 -2.79
N ALA A 213 25.03 11.13 -2.57
CA ALA A 213 24.70 12.51 -2.26
C ALA A 213 25.28 12.95 -0.90
N GLU A 214 25.69 14.22 -0.83
CA GLU A 214 26.11 14.85 0.42
C GLU A 214 24.87 15.28 1.20
N VAL A 215 24.76 14.85 2.47
CA VAL A 215 23.70 15.34 3.36
C VAL A 215 24.07 16.76 3.79
N PRO A 216 23.24 17.79 3.49
CA PRO A 216 23.54 19.17 3.85
C PRO A 216 23.83 19.32 5.36
N GLN A 217 24.77 20.19 5.72
CA GLN A 217 25.25 20.30 7.10
C GLN A 217 24.12 20.65 8.10
N ASP A 218 23.18 21.51 7.71
CA ASP A 218 22.01 21.87 8.51
C ASP A 218 21.08 20.68 8.75
N VAL A 219 20.83 19.87 7.71
CA VAL A 219 20.06 18.62 7.79
C VAL A 219 20.75 17.61 8.70
N ALA A 220 22.05 17.38 8.51
CA ALA A 220 22.83 16.46 9.33
C ALA A 220 22.82 16.88 10.82
N GLN A 221 23.01 18.17 11.11
CA GLN A 221 22.97 18.69 12.48
C GLN A 221 21.59 18.56 13.12
N ALA A 222 20.51 18.79 12.36
CA ALA A 222 19.14 18.60 12.85
C ALA A 222 18.87 17.14 13.21
N ILE A 223 19.23 16.21 12.33
CA ILE A 223 19.09 14.76 12.56
C ILE A 223 19.85 14.32 13.81
N LEU A 224 21.13 14.70 13.93
CA LEU A 224 21.98 14.31 15.07
C LEU A 224 21.55 14.97 16.39
N ARG A 225 20.93 16.17 16.34
CA ARG A 225 20.33 16.80 17.52
C ARG A 225 19.11 16.03 17.98
N SER A 226 18.17 15.76 17.09
CA SER A 226 16.95 14.99 17.42
C SER A 226 17.27 13.56 17.84
N TYR A 227 18.33 12.94 17.31
CA TYR A 227 18.83 11.65 17.79
C TYR A 227 19.30 11.72 19.26
N ARG A 228 20.06 12.75 19.64
CA ARG A 228 20.49 12.92 21.05
C ARG A 228 19.31 13.14 21.99
N GLU A 229 18.32 13.92 21.56
CA GLU A 229 17.07 14.12 22.32
C GLU A 229 16.29 12.81 22.49
N LEU A 230 16.20 12.00 21.43
CA LEU A 230 15.62 10.66 21.46
C LEU A 230 16.34 9.75 22.47
N CYS A 231 17.68 9.70 22.45
CA CYS A 231 18.45 8.90 23.41
C CYS A 231 18.25 9.38 24.85
N ALA A 232 18.17 10.69 25.08
CA ALA A 232 17.89 11.26 26.39
C ALA A 232 16.48 10.86 26.89
N GLU A 233 15.47 10.88 26.02
CA GLU A 233 14.11 10.45 26.33
C GLU A 233 14.02 8.94 26.59
N ALA A 234 14.78 8.13 25.82
CA ALA A 234 14.89 6.70 26.02
C ALA A 234 15.73 6.30 27.25
N GLY A 235 16.47 7.24 27.85
CA GLY A 235 17.37 7.02 28.98
C GLY A 235 18.61 6.17 28.66
N ARG A 236 18.95 6.01 27.38
CA ARG A 236 20.09 5.19 26.92
C ARG A 236 20.51 5.57 25.50
N ASP A 237 21.73 5.23 25.12
CA ASP A 237 22.16 5.25 23.73
C ASP A 237 21.40 4.18 22.96
N ALA A 238 20.36 4.60 22.24
CA ALA A 238 19.46 3.71 21.54
C ALA A 238 19.96 3.48 20.11
N ARG A 239 19.93 2.22 19.67
CA ARG A 239 19.80 1.91 18.25
C ARG A 239 18.41 2.32 17.78
N VAL A 240 18.29 2.67 16.51
CA VAL A 240 17.05 3.22 15.95
C VAL A 240 16.56 2.42 14.75
N SER A 241 15.27 2.59 14.46
CA SER A 241 14.66 2.18 13.20
C SER A 241 14.37 3.43 12.37
N LEU A 242 14.78 3.40 11.10
CA LEU A 242 14.47 4.42 10.10
C LEU A 242 13.41 3.86 9.17
N ARG A 243 12.22 4.43 9.20
CA ARG A 243 11.03 3.99 8.47
C ARG A 243 10.64 5.03 7.44
N SER A 244 10.34 4.59 6.23
CA SER A 244 9.76 5.42 5.18
C SER A 244 8.39 5.94 5.60
N SER A 245 8.11 7.18 5.23
CA SER A 245 6.83 7.86 5.39
C SER A 245 6.65 8.81 4.21
N ALA A 246 6.51 8.26 3.02
CA ALA A 246 6.33 9.06 1.81
C ALA A 246 4.96 9.75 1.79
N LEU A 247 4.88 10.89 1.10
CA LEU A 247 3.60 11.52 0.83
C LEU A 247 2.71 10.57 0.00
N GLY A 248 1.50 10.32 0.49
CA GLY A 248 0.55 9.40 -0.14
C GLY A 248 0.86 7.91 0.05
N GLU A 249 1.79 7.53 0.93
CA GLU A 249 2.17 6.12 1.15
C GLU A 249 1.03 5.24 1.68
N ASP A 250 0.20 5.79 2.57
CA ASP A 250 -0.91 5.13 3.29
C ASP A 250 -2.28 5.71 2.90
N ALA A 251 -2.38 6.31 1.72
CA ALA A 251 -3.65 6.82 1.22
C ALA A 251 -4.68 5.69 1.01
N ALA A 252 -5.97 5.96 1.28
CA ALA A 252 -7.04 4.97 1.13
C ALA A 252 -7.01 4.27 -0.26
N GLY A 253 -6.92 2.94 -0.26
CA GLY A 253 -6.80 2.12 -1.49
C GLY A 253 -5.45 2.20 -2.20
N GLN A 254 -4.40 2.68 -1.52
CA GLN A 254 -3.02 2.73 -1.99
C GLN A 254 -2.10 2.18 -0.92
N THR A 255 -1.73 0.91 -1.03
CA THR A 255 -0.60 0.41 -0.26
C THR A 255 0.67 0.45 -1.13
N PHE A 256 1.53 1.45 -0.89
CA PHE A 256 2.97 1.29 -1.13
C PHE A 256 3.60 0.29 -0.15
N ALA A 257 2.79 -0.54 0.51
CA ALA A 257 3.22 -1.46 1.53
C ALA A 257 4.44 -2.23 1.03
N GLY A 258 5.46 -2.28 1.88
CA GLY A 258 6.75 -2.95 1.65
C GLY A 258 7.51 -2.61 0.37
N GLN A 259 7.19 -1.53 -0.34
CA GLN A 259 7.94 -1.09 -1.53
C GLN A 259 9.12 -0.17 -1.17
N PHE A 260 8.97 0.59 -0.09
CA PHE A 260 10.02 1.45 0.46
C PHE A 260 10.80 0.73 1.57
N ALA A 261 12.05 1.12 1.73
CA ALA A 261 12.94 0.49 2.69
C ALA A 261 12.62 0.95 4.11
N SER A 262 12.83 0.04 5.06
CA SER A 262 13.01 0.37 6.48
C SER A 262 14.36 -0.20 6.92
N LYS A 263 15.14 0.59 7.64
CA LYS A 263 16.41 0.17 8.23
C LYS A 263 16.19 -0.04 9.72
N LEU A 264 16.47 -1.23 10.21
CA LEU A 264 16.21 -1.63 11.60
C LEU A 264 17.54 -1.79 12.34
N ASN A 265 17.52 -1.52 13.65
CA ASN A 265 18.67 -1.68 14.54
C ASN A 265 19.94 -0.89 14.11
N VAL A 266 19.73 0.32 13.59
CA VAL A 266 20.76 1.22 13.07
C VAL A 266 21.54 1.87 14.21
N ALA A 267 22.87 1.90 14.09
CA ALA A 267 23.76 2.59 15.03
C ALA A 267 23.83 4.10 14.75
N ALA A 268 24.28 4.88 15.73
CA ALA A 268 24.43 6.33 15.60
C ALA A 268 25.30 6.73 14.40
N ASP A 269 26.41 6.02 14.19
CA ASP A 269 27.39 6.32 13.13
C ASP A 269 26.83 6.05 11.72
N ASP A 270 25.84 5.15 11.60
CA ASP A 270 25.22 4.76 10.32
C ASP A 270 23.97 5.59 10.01
N LEU A 271 23.60 6.56 10.86
CA LEU A 271 22.30 7.23 10.82
C LEU A 271 22.08 8.01 9.52
N LEU A 272 23.08 8.79 9.08
CA LEU A 272 22.98 9.62 7.88
C LEU A 272 23.01 8.77 6.60
N GLU A 273 23.79 7.69 6.59
CA GLU A 273 23.82 6.76 5.46
C GLU A 273 22.48 6.03 5.35
N SER A 274 21.97 5.51 6.47
CA SER A 274 20.65 4.86 6.53
C SER A 274 19.53 5.80 6.09
N TYR A 275 19.62 7.10 6.41
CA TYR A 275 18.67 8.11 5.92
C TYR A 275 18.67 8.18 4.39
N LYS A 276 19.85 8.31 3.75
CA LYS A 276 19.97 8.32 2.29
C LYS A 276 19.45 7.03 1.66
N GLU A 277 19.70 5.87 2.27
CA GLU A 277 19.20 4.58 1.77
C GLU A 277 17.67 4.50 1.79
N VAL A 278 17.03 5.00 2.86
CA VAL A 278 15.56 5.09 2.92
C VAL A 278 15.04 6.07 1.87
N VAL A 279 15.69 7.23 1.69
CA VAL A 279 15.35 8.19 0.62
C VAL A 279 15.48 7.56 -0.77
N ALA A 280 16.57 6.86 -1.02
CA ALA A 280 16.83 6.17 -2.29
C ALA A 280 15.77 5.10 -2.59
N SER A 281 15.18 4.49 -1.56
CA SER A 281 14.15 3.47 -1.74
C SER A 281 12.90 3.98 -2.46
N LYS A 282 12.67 5.31 -2.51
CA LYS A 282 11.67 5.95 -3.38
C LYS A 282 11.78 5.46 -4.83
N TYR A 283 12.99 5.18 -5.28
CA TYR A 283 13.32 4.75 -6.65
C TYR A 283 13.60 3.25 -6.74
N SER A 284 13.03 2.43 -5.85
CA SER A 284 13.01 0.98 -6.05
C SER A 284 12.23 0.64 -7.33
N PRO A 285 12.54 -0.47 -8.03
CA PRO A 285 11.83 -0.85 -9.25
C PRO A 285 10.32 -0.97 -9.02
N GLN A 286 9.91 -1.47 -7.85
CA GLN A 286 8.52 -1.62 -7.45
C GLN A 286 7.84 -0.25 -7.28
N ALA A 287 8.47 0.66 -6.53
CA ALA A 287 7.95 2.01 -6.33
C ALA A 287 7.89 2.83 -7.62
N MET A 288 8.87 2.69 -8.52
CA MET A 288 8.85 3.34 -9.82
C MET A 288 7.74 2.78 -10.72
N THR A 289 7.61 1.45 -10.80
CA THR A 289 6.54 0.78 -11.57
C THR A 289 5.16 1.23 -11.08
N TYR A 290 4.95 1.28 -9.77
CA TYR A 290 3.69 1.72 -9.18
C TYR A 290 3.35 3.16 -9.60
N ARG A 291 4.30 4.08 -9.46
CA ARG A 291 4.10 5.50 -9.80
C ARG A 291 3.83 5.71 -11.29
N LEU A 292 4.60 5.05 -12.16
CA LEU A 292 4.40 5.09 -13.61
C LEU A 292 3.00 4.57 -14.01
N ASN A 293 2.58 3.41 -13.46
CA ASN A 293 1.27 2.82 -13.76
C ASN A 293 0.09 3.67 -13.28
N ARG A 294 0.29 4.46 -12.22
CA ARG A 294 -0.73 5.36 -11.66
C ARG A 294 -0.65 6.78 -12.22
N GLY A 295 0.37 7.10 -13.03
CA GLY A 295 0.59 8.44 -13.57
C GLY A 295 0.91 9.47 -12.49
N ILE A 296 1.58 9.05 -11.42
CA ILE A 296 1.95 9.94 -10.30
C ILE A 296 3.29 10.61 -10.64
N PRO A 297 3.36 11.96 -10.68
CA PRO A 297 4.61 12.68 -10.87
C PRO A 297 5.64 12.37 -9.78
N ASP A 298 6.93 12.35 -10.13
CA ASP A 298 8.01 12.14 -9.15
C ASP A 298 8.06 13.24 -8.09
N GLU A 299 7.80 14.48 -8.51
CA GLU A 299 7.84 15.69 -7.68
C GLU A 299 6.76 15.75 -6.60
N ASP A 300 5.64 15.06 -6.81
CA ASP A 300 4.55 15.00 -5.84
C ASP A 300 4.86 14.07 -4.66
N ILE A 301 5.91 13.25 -4.76
CA ILE A 301 6.28 12.29 -3.72
C ILE A 301 7.58 12.72 -3.06
N ALA A 302 7.46 13.35 -1.89
CA ALA A 302 8.58 13.53 -0.98
C ALA A 302 8.69 12.31 -0.05
N MET A 303 9.92 11.91 0.28
CA MET A 303 10.19 10.83 1.23
C MET A 303 10.55 11.40 2.59
N CYS A 304 9.60 11.37 3.54
CA CYS A 304 9.94 11.60 4.96
C CYS A 304 10.48 10.30 5.57
N VAL A 305 11.23 10.44 6.66
CA VAL A 305 11.81 9.29 7.37
C VAL A 305 11.53 9.41 8.87
N GLY A 306 10.77 8.47 9.40
CA GLY A 306 10.59 8.33 10.85
C GLY A 306 11.79 7.65 11.47
N CYS A 307 12.38 8.26 12.49
CA CYS A 307 13.45 7.71 13.31
C CYS A 307 12.90 7.40 14.70
N MET A 308 12.81 6.12 15.05
CA MET A 308 12.23 5.65 16.32
C MET A 308 13.23 4.77 17.07
N ALA A 309 13.24 4.86 18.40
CA ALA A 309 14.02 3.97 19.25
C ALA A 309 13.68 2.50 18.92
N MET A 310 14.70 1.67 18.72
CA MET A 310 14.51 0.26 18.39
C MET A 310 14.04 -0.51 19.63
N VAL A 311 12.91 -1.20 19.50
CA VAL A 311 12.44 -2.14 20.52
C VAL A 311 13.18 -3.46 20.34
N ASN A 312 13.88 -3.92 21.39
CA ASN A 312 14.43 -5.26 21.42
C ASN A 312 13.31 -6.23 21.81
N ALA A 313 12.53 -6.64 20.83
CA ALA A 313 11.29 -7.39 21.04
C ALA A 313 11.58 -8.83 21.48
N GLU A 314 10.90 -9.27 22.54
CA GLU A 314 10.76 -10.69 22.86
C GLU A 314 9.73 -11.34 21.93
N ALA A 315 8.64 -10.63 21.65
CA ALA A 315 7.65 -11.03 20.66
C ALA A 315 7.06 -9.79 19.95
N GLY A 316 6.50 -10.01 18.78
CA GLY A 316 5.86 -8.95 18.02
C GLY A 316 4.92 -9.51 16.97
N GLY A 317 4.11 -8.63 16.40
CA GLY A 317 3.23 -9.02 15.31
C GLY A 317 2.26 -7.94 14.89
N VAL A 318 1.08 -8.39 14.50
CA VAL A 318 0.07 -7.59 13.80
C VAL A 318 -1.29 -7.83 14.47
N ILE A 319 -2.08 -6.78 14.69
CA ILE A 319 -3.47 -6.88 15.12
C ILE A 319 -4.37 -6.42 13.99
N TYR A 320 -5.37 -7.22 13.65
CA TYR A 320 -6.55 -6.75 12.94
C TYR A 320 -7.66 -6.50 13.95
N SER A 321 -8.05 -5.24 14.08
CA SER A 321 -9.14 -4.86 14.98
C SER A 321 -10.46 -5.54 14.60
N ARG A 322 -10.70 -5.84 13.33
CA ARG A 322 -11.87 -6.65 12.89
C ARG A 322 -11.44 -7.74 11.92
N ASN A 323 -12.34 -8.66 11.59
CA ASN A 323 -12.05 -9.68 10.59
C ASN A 323 -11.83 -9.04 9.20
N PRO A 324 -10.67 -9.22 8.55
CA PRO A 324 -10.44 -8.67 7.21
C PRO A 324 -11.21 -9.40 6.09
N ILE A 325 -11.71 -10.61 6.35
CA ILE A 325 -12.31 -11.51 5.35
C ILE A 325 -13.84 -11.51 5.41
N ASP A 326 -14.42 -11.22 6.56
CA ASP A 326 -15.86 -11.13 6.76
C ASP A 326 -16.23 -9.86 7.53
N ILE A 327 -16.80 -8.87 6.85
CA ILE A 327 -17.24 -7.62 7.46
C ILE A 327 -18.28 -7.79 8.58
N ARG A 328 -18.96 -8.94 8.65
CA ARG A 328 -19.96 -9.27 9.69
C ARG A 328 -19.32 -9.82 10.97
N ASP A 329 -18.06 -10.23 10.90
CA ASP A 329 -17.29 -10.69 12.05
C ASP A 329 -16.44 -9.53 12.59
N ASP A 330 -16.84 -9.03 13.76
CA ASP A 330 -16.17 -7.93 14.44
C ASP A 330 -15.08 -8.39 15.42
N SER A 331 -14.74 -9.69 15.44
CA SER A 331 -13.68 -10.22 16.30
C SER A 331 -12.32 -9.58 16.01
N ILE A 332 -11.50 -9.43 17.05
CA ILE A 332 -10.12 -8.95 16.94
C ILE A 332 -9.21 -10.15 16.70
N PHE A 333 -8.36 -10.06 15.69
CA PHE A 333 -7.37 -11.10 15.37
C PHE A 333 -5.97 -10.59 15.70
N ILE A 334 -5.29 -11.27 16.60
CA ILE A 334 -3.93 -10.93 17.03
C ILE A 334 -3.00 -12.01 16.51
N HIS A 335 -2.10 -11.62 15.62
CA HIS A 335 -1.07 -12.48 15.07
C HIS A 335 0.26 -12.17 15.75
N SER A 336 0.97 -13.21 16.19
CA SER A 336 2.22 -13.03 16.94
C SER A 336 3.28 -14.05 16.57
N SER A 337 4.54 -13.63 16.68
CA SER A 337 5.70 -14.52 16.61
C SER A 337 6.78 -14.05 17.57
N TRP A 338 7.78 -14.89 17.81
CA TRP A 338 8.96 -14.53 18.59
C TRP A 338 9.79 -13.44 17.88
N GLY A 339 10.48 -12.64 18.67
CA GLY A 339 11.35 -11.57 18.22
C GLY A 339 10.61 -10.42 17.54
N LEU A 340 11.25 -9.83 16.53
CA LEU A 340 10.71 -8.66 15.83
C LEU A 340 9.44 -9.00 15.03
N PRO A 341 8.46 -8.08 14.96
CA PRO A 341 7.21 -8.23 14.18
C PRO A 341 7.44 -8.47 12.69
N LYS A 342 8.64 -8.17 12.18
CA LYS A 342 9.08 -8.42 10.80
C LYS A 342 8.79 -9.84 10.32
N THR A 343 8.87 -10.84 11.20
CA THR A 343 8.54 -12.24 10.88
C THR A 343 7.09 -12.42 10.42
N VAL A 344 6.15 -11.77 11.10
CA VAL A 344 4.72 -11.77 10.78
C VAL A 344 4.45 -10.92 9.54
N VAL A 345 5.00 -9.69 9.51
CA VAL A 345 4.78 -8.73 8.42
C VAL A 345 5.27 -9.26 7.07
N ASP A 346 6.47 -9.84 7.02
CA ASP A 346 7.04 -10.38 5.79
C ASP A 346 6.48 -11.76 5.41
N GLY A 347 5.71 -12.40 6.29
CA GLY A 347 5.15 -13.74 6.07
C GLY A 347 6.20 -14.83 5.93
N SER A 348 7.38 -14.65 6.53
CA SER A 348 8.53 -15.58 6.39
C SER A 348 8.39 -16.84 7.26
N VAL A 349 7.56 -16.78 8.30
CA VAL A 349 7.31 -17.89 9.24
C VAL A 349 5.81 -18.03 9.50
N ALA A 350 5.40 -19.20 9.98
CA ALA A 350 4.08 -19.34 10.59
C ALA A 350 4.01 -18.51 11.88
N CYS A 351 2.83 -17.96 12.18
CA CYS A 351 2.59 -17.14 13.37
C CYS A 351 1.45 -17.73 14.19
N ASP A 352 1.47 -17.46 15.49
CA ASP A 352 0.34 -17.75 16.37
C ASP A 352 -0.82 -16.80 16.04
N GLU A 353 -2.04 -17.25 16.29
CA GLU A 353 -3.26 -16.46 16.13
C GLU A 353 -4.10 -16.56 17.41
N PHE A 354 -4.50 -15.41 17.94
CA PHE A 354 -5.41 -15.28 19.07
C PHE A 354 -6.63 -14.50 18.60
N VAL A 355 -7.82 -15.06 18.80
CA VAL A 355 -9.10 -14.44 18.39
C VAL A 355 -9.82 -13.97 19.64
N VAL A 356 -10.08 -12.67 19.72
CA VAL A 356 -10.80 -12.05 20.84
C VAL A 356 -12.19 -11.64 20.38
N SER A 357 -13.20 -12.22 21.00
CA SER A 357 -14.60 -11.85 20.77
C SER A 357 -14.92 -10.55 21.49
N ARG A 358 -15.85 -9.79 20.93
CA ARG A 358 -16.41 -8.57 21.50
C ARG A 358 -17.78 -8.80 22.16
N ASP A 359 -18.36 -9.99 22.00
CA ASP A 359 -19.71 -10.30 22.47
C ASP A 359 -19.74 -10.39 24.00
N GLY A 360 -20.58 -9.56 24.63
CA GLY A 360 -20.65 -9.46 26.08
C GLY A 360 -19.40 -8.89 26.77
N GLY A 361 -18.44 -8.33 26.01
CA GLY A 361 -17.14 -7.85 26.49
C GLY A 361 -15.98 -8.55 25.79
N LEU A 362 -14.76 -8.03 25.98
CA LEU A 362 -13.56 -8.66 25.40
C LEU A 362 -13.28 -10.00 26.08
N THR A 363 -13.31 -11.09 25.31
CA THR A 363 -12.97 -12.44 25.78
C THR A 363 -12.13 -13.19 24.75
N LEU A 364 -11.10 -13.91 25.21
CA LEU A 364 -10.29 -14.76 24.33
C LEU A 364 -11.13 -15.98 23.90
N ALA A 365 -11.48 -16.04 22.62
CA ALA A 365 -12.39 -17.04 22.06
C ALA A 365 -11.66 -18.24 21.46
N ASP A 366 -10.53 -18.03 20.79
CA ASP A 366 -9.73 -19.10 20.17
C ASP A 366 -8.23 -18.79 20.21
N ARG A 367 -7.41 -19.84 20.15
CA ARG A 367 -5.95 -19.76 19.99
C ARG A 367 -5.45 -20.83 19.03
N ARG A 368 -4.59 -20.42 18.12
CA ARG A 368 -3.96 -21.31 17.14
C ARG A 368 -2.47 -21.10 17.19
N ILE A 369 -1.79 -21.99 17.92
CA ILE A 369 -0.34 -21.96 18.06
C ILE A 369 0.29 -22.66 16.87
N ARG A 370 1.37 -22.08 16.35
CA ARG A 370 2.12 -22.58 15.19
C ARG A 370 3.59 -22.73 15.51
N SER A 371 4.21 -23.63 14.76
CA SER A 371 5.65 -23.89 14.82
C SER A 371 6.44 -22.71 14.23
N LYS A 372 7.08 -21.92 15.09
CA LYS A 372 7.85 -20.72 14.71
C LYS A 372 9.33 -21.06 14.55
N ASP A 373 9.73 -21.59 13.41
CA ASP A 373 11.06 -22.16 13.15
C ASP A 373 12.20 -21.13 13.09
N ARG A 374 11.88 -19.85 12.85
CA ARG A 374 12.87 -18.77 12.75
C ARG A 374 12.41 -17.50 13.48
N VAL A 375 13.36 -16.69 13.88
CA VAL A 375 13.14 -15.44 14.61
C VAL A 375 14.05 -14.32 14.09
N PHE A 376 13.50 -13.12 13.91
CA PHE A 376 14.29 -11.93 13.66
C PHE A 376 14.70 -11.29 14.99
N VAL A 377 16.00 -11.10 15.20
CA VAL A 377 16.57 -10.48 16.41
C VAL A 377 17.49 -9.30 16.06
N CYS A 378 17.62 -8.37 16.99
CA CYS A 378 18.62 -7.32 16.91
C CYS A 378 20.02 -7.91 17.20
N HIS A 379 20.95 -7.75 16.26
CA HIS A 379 22.34 -8.18 16.42
C HIS A 379 23.29 -6.98 16.49
N GLU A 380 24.29 -7.05 17.36
CA GLU A 380 25.33 -6.02 17.43
C GLU A 380 26.22 -6.09 16.18
N GLY A 381 26.20 -5.04 15.36
CA GLY A 381 27.06 -4.90 14.17
C GLY A 381 26.47 -5.39 12.84
N GLU A 382 25.47 -6.27 12.86
CA GLU A 382 24.83 -6.81 11.64
C GLU A 382 23.40 -6.28 11.41
N GLY A 383 22.91 -5.42 12.31
CA GLY A 383 21.56 -4.89 12.24
C GLY A 383 20.54 -5.92 12.72
N VAL A 384 19.77 -6.51 11.81
CA VAL A 384 18.74 -7.50 12.13
C VAL A 384 19.04 -8.83 11.45
N CYS A 385 19.13 -9.89 12.25
CA CYS A 385 19.50 -11.22 11.77
C CYS A 385 18.34 -12.20 11.93
N LEU A 386 18.21 -13.11 10.96
CA LEU A 386 17.22 -14.18 10.98
C LEU A 386 17.87 -15.47 11.49
N MET A 387 17.52 -15.86 12.70
CA MET A 387 18.09 -16.99 13.42
C MET A 387 17.09 -18.16 13.47
N GLU A 388 17.59 -19.37 13.66
CA GLU A 388 16.73 -20.52 14.00
C GLU A 388 16.20 -20.35 15.43
N THR A 389 14.92 -20.66 15.63
CA THR A 389 14.32 -20.63 16.97
C THR A 389 14.77 -21.88 17.73
N LEU A 390 15.13 -21.71 19.01
CA LEU A 390 15.42 -22.83 19.91
C LEU A 390 14.27 -23.84 19.89
N THR A 391 14.58 -25.14 19.88
CA THR A 391 13.60 -26.23 19.73
C THR A 391 12.44 -26.11 20.70
N ASP A 392 12.71 -25.69 21.94
CA ASP A 392 11.71 -25.69 23.01
C ASP A 392 10.72 -24.52 22.87
N LYS A 393 11.19 -23.34 22.42
CA LYS A 393 10.33 -22.16 22.19
C LYS A 393 9.51 -22.26 20.90
N ARG A 394 9.87 -23.16 19.99
CA ARG A 394 9.29 -23.24 18.64
C ARG A 394 7.78 -23.50 18.65
N GLU A 395 7.32 -24.37 19.55
CA GLU A 395 5.90 -24.77 19.68
C GLU A 395 5.17 -24.02 20.80
N GLU A 396 5.87 -23.19 21.57
CA GLU A 396 5.27 -22.38 22.64
C GLU A 396 4.54 -21.15 22.08
N PRO A 397 3.47 -20.68 22.74
CA PRO A 397 2.83 -19.42 22.36
C PRO A 397 3.80 -18.25 22.57
N SER A 398 3.94 -17.37 21.56
CA SER A 398 4.87 -16.24 21.66
C SER A 398 4.40 -15.13 22.62
N ILE A 399 3.14 -15.16 23.04
CA ILE A 399 2.57 -14.24 24.03
C ILE A 399 1.60 -14.97 24.95
N SER A 400 1.39 -14.40 26.15
CA SER A 400 0.38 -14.88 27.10
C SER A 400 -1.03 -14.39 26.74
N ASP A 401 -2.05 -15.09 27.24
CA ASP A 401 -3.45 -14.67 27.12
C ASP A 401 -3.67 -13.26 27.70
N ALA A 402 -3.00 -12.91 28.81
CA ALA A 402 -3.07 -11.57 29.40
C ALA A 402 -2.49 -10.49 28.48
N THR A 403 -1.40 -10.80 27.77
CA THR A 403 -0.83 -9.91 26.75
C THR A 403 -1.78 -9.77 25.57
N ALA A 404 -2.41 -10.85 25.11
CA ALA A 404 -3.40 -10.82 24.04
C ALA A 404 -4.60 -9.92 24.40
N MET A 405 -5.10 -10.00 25.64
CA MET A 405 -6.19 -9.11 26.10
C MET A 405 -5.77 -7.63 26.12
N ARG A 406 -4.55 -7.31 26.60
CA ARG A 406 -4.03 -5.93 26.57
C ARG A 406 -3.89 -5.38 25.14
N LEU A 407 -3.50 -6.23 24.19
CA LEU A 407 -3.44 -5.87 22.77
C LEU A 407 -4.84 -5.63 22.19
N ALA A 408 -5.83 -6.44 22.56
CA ALA A 408 -7.23 -6.24 22.16
C ALA A 408 -7.81 -4.93 22.70
N ASP A 409 -7.54 -4.58 23.96
CA ASP A 409 -7.94 -3.28 24.54
C ASP A 409 -7.34 -2.11 23.74
N ALA A 410 -6.05 -2.18 23.41
CA ALA A 410 -5.39 -1.16 22.62
C ALA A 410 -5.94 -1.08 21.19
N ALA A 411 -6.30 -2.22 20.58
CA ALA A 411 -6.94 -2.24 19.27
C ALA A 411 -8.28 -1.49 19.26
N LEU A 412 -9.09 -1.60 20.31
CA LEU A 412 -10.33 -0.81 20.45
C LEU A 412 -10.06 0.69 20.61
N ILE A 413 -8.97 1.08 21.26
CA ILE A 413 -8.59 2.50 21.41
C ILE A 413 -8.18 3.05 20.04
N LEU A 414 -7.34 2.32 19.30
CA LEU A 414 -6.85 2.72 17.99
C LEU A 414 -7.96 2.72 16.92
N GLU A 415 -8.86 1.73 16.94
CA GLU A 415 -10.05 1.71 16.06
C GLU A 415 -10.93 2.95 16.29
N ARG A 416 -11.18 3.31 17.57
CA ARG A 416 -11.96 4.50 17.92
C ARG A 416 -11.28 5.80 17.48
N MET A 417 -9.96 5.88 17.65
CA MET A 417 -9.16 7.03 17.20
C MET A 417 -9.21 7.18 15.66
N SER A 418 -9.16 6.08 14.93
CA SER A 418 -9.20 6.08 13.46
C SER A 418 -10.60 6.22 12.88
N GLY A 419 -11.65 5.93 13.66
CA GLY A 419 -13.04 5.97 13.21
C GLY A 419 -13.44 4.80 12.30
N SER A 420 -12.58 3.79 12.18
CA SER A 420 -12.68 2.69 11.24
C SER A 420 -11.82 1.51 11.71
N PRO A 421 -12.04 0.30 11.16
CA PRO A 421 -11.16 -0.84 11.40
C PRO A 421 -9.70 -0.53 11.04
N VAL A 422 -8.79 -0.94 11.90
CA VAL A 422 -7.35 -0.75 11.80
C VAL A 422 -6.55 -2.05 11.83
N ASP A 423 -5.39 -1.99 11.17
CA ASP A 423 -4.27 -2.93 11.19
C ASP A 423 -3.11 -2.26 11.96
N ILE A 424 -2.60 -2.96 12.97
CA ILE A 424 -1.66 -2.40 13.96
C ILE A 424 -0.42 -3.29 14.06
N GLU A 425 0.76 -2.72 13.82
CA GLU A 425 2.04 -3.38 14.14
C GLU A 425 2.42 -3.10 15.59
N TRP A 426 2.83 -4.13 16.33
CA TRP A 426 3.18 -4.03 17.74
C TRP A 426 4.39 -4.88 18.10
N ALA A 427 5.03 -4.55 19.23
CA ALA A 427 6.08 -5.34 19.84
C ALA A 427 5.94 -5.35 21.37
N VAL A 428 6.40 -6.43 21.99
CA VAL A 428 6.59 -6.54 23.44
C VAL A 428 8.06 -6.80 23.72
N ASP A 429 8.65 -6.04 24.64
CA ASP A 429 10.02 -6.30 25.10
C ASP A 429 10.08 -7.41 26.17
N ALA A 430 11.28 -7.84 26.53
CA ALA A 430 11.48 -8.87 27.56
C ALA A 430 11.01 -8.47 28.98
N ALA A 431 10.68 -7.19 29.21
CA ALA A 431 10.09 -6.72 30.46
C ALA A 431 8.55 -6.75 30.43
N GLY A 432 7.93 -7.12 29.30
CA GLY A 432 6.48 -7.14 29.12
C GLY A 432 5.88 -5.78 28.75
N SER A 433 6.72 -4.80 28.38
CA SER A 433 6.27 -3.47 27.93
C SER A 433 5.80 -3.55 26.49
N LEU A 434 4.58 -3.09 26.23
CA LEU A 434 3.98 -3.04 24.90
C LEU A 434 4.39 -1.76 24.18
N TYR A 435 4.58 -1.84 22.87
CA TYR A 435 4.84 -0.71 22.00
C TYR A 435 4.06 -0.84 20.70
N PHE A 436 3.45 0.25 20.26
CA PHE A 436 2.74 0.35 18.98
C PHE A 436 3.64 1.02 17.94
N LEU A 437 3.80 0.35 16.82
CA LEU A 437 4.86 0.61 15.85
C LEU A 437 4.31 1.17 14.53
N GLN A 438 3.06 0.85 14.21
CA GLN A 438 2.30 1.36 13.06
C GLN A 438 0.81 1.17 13.33
N CYS A 439 -0.02 2.07 12.82
CA CYS A 439 -1.47 1.90 12.76
C CYS A 439 -1.98 2.40 11.40
N ARG A 440 -2.70 1.56 10.66
CA ARG A 440 -3.25 1.89 9.34
C ARG A 440 -4.68 1.36 9.23
N HIS A 441 -5.43 1.83 8.23
CA HIS A 441 -6.78 1.34 7.96
C HIS A 441 -6.75 -0.12 7.50
N LEU A 442 -7.71 -0.91 7.98
CA LEU A 442 -7.92 -2.28 7.59
C LEU A 442 -9.01 -2.35 6.53
N VAL A 443 -8.65 -2.86 5.35
CA VAL A 443 -9.62 -3.18 4.30
C VAL A 443 -10.34 -4.48 4.69
N GLN A 444 -11.66 -4.40 4.83
CA GLN A 444 -12.51 -5.56 5.06
C GLN A 444 -13.20 -5.99 3.76
N MET A 445 -13.42 -7.28 3.61
CA MET A 445 -14.16 -7.86 2.49
C MET A 445 -15.60 -8.16 2.91
N GLU A 446 -16.53 -8.01 1.96
CA GLU A 446 -17.85 -8.60 2.12
C GLU A 446 -17.72 -10.13 2.09
N ALA A 447 -18.36 -10.80 3.03
CA ALA A 447 -18.39 -12.24 3.03
C ALA A 447 -18.96 -12.78 1.71
N PRO A 448 -18.43 -13.91 1.20
CA PRO A 448 -19.11 -14.60 0.11
C PRO A 448 -20.54 -14.92 0.55
N ALA A 449 -21.53 -14.49 -0.24
CA ALA A 449 -22.95 -14.70 0.06
C ALA A 449 -23.20 -16.17 0.41
N GLU A 450 -23.69 -16.43 1.63
CA GLU A 450 -24.20 -17.74 2.00
C GLU A 450 -25.39 -18.06 1.10
N GLY A 451 -25.17 -18.85 0.05
CA GLY A 451 -26.21 -19.29 -0.88
C GLY A 451 -26.13 -18.75 -2.31
N GLY A 452 -25.08 -18.02 -2.71
CA GLY A 452 -24.86 -17.65 -4.12
C GLY A 452 -24.58 -18.87 -5.02
N GLU A 453 -25.31 -18.98 -6.13
CA GLU A 453 -25.37 -20.16 -7.00
C GLU A 453 -23.99 -20.66 -7.48
N SER A 454 -23.81 -21.98 -7.35
CA SER A 454 -22.78 -22.83 -7.94
C SER A 454 -21.36 -22.73 -7.34
N ARG A 455 -21.16 -23.40 -6.18
CA ARG A 455 -20.00 -24.31 -6.04
C ARG A 455 -20.12 -25.35 -7.16
N ARG A 456 -19.67 -25.01 -8.37
CA ARG A 456 -19.55 -25.98 -9.46
C ARG A 456 -18.59 -27.01 -8.92
N LYS A 457 -19.09 -28.19 -8.55
CA LYS A 457 -18.22 -29.31 -8.14
C LYS A 457 -17.35 -29.59 -9.36
N VAL A 458 -16.13 -29.08 -9.35
CA VAL A 458 -15.12 -29.48 -10.32
C VAL A 458 -14.82 -30.92 -9.97
N ALA A 459 -15.15 -31.84 -10.87
CA ALA A 459 -14.78 -33.25 -10.76
C ALA A 459 -13.28 -33.37 -11.06
N ALA A 460 -12.46 -32.83 -10.17
CA ALA A 460 -11.01 -32.93 -10.18
C ALA A 460 -10.55 -33.54 -8.85
N GLU A 461 -9.42 -34.25 -8.91
CA GLU A 461 -8.74 -34.70 -7.71
C GLU A 461 -8.29 -33.48 -6.90
N VAL A 462 -8.59 -33.48 -5.60
CA VAL A 462 -8.15 -32.42 -4.69
C VAL A 462 -6.69 -32.67 -4.37
N LEU A 463 -5.79 -31.90 -5.00
CA LEU A 463 -4.35 -31.99 -4.76
C LEU A 463 -3.97 -31.52 -3.35
N LEU A 464 -4.60 -30.44 -2.89
CA LEU A 464 -4.34 -29.81 -1.60
C LEU A 464 -5.65 -29.30 -1.00
N CYS A 465 -5.80 -29.39 0.32
CA CYS A 465 -6.92 -28.83 1.05
C CYS A 465 -6.47 -28.26 2.40
N GLY A 466 -7.23 -27.30 2.92
CA GLY A 466 -6.92 -26.60 4.17
C GLY A 466 -6.07 -25.35 3.95
N GLY A 467 -5.23 -25.04 4.95
CA GLY A 467 -4.52 -23.78 5.06
C GLY A 467 -5.37 -22.64 5.64
N THR A 468 -4.83 -21.43 5.57
CA THR A 468 -5.45 -20.19 6.02
C THR A 468 -5.90 -19.41 4.80
N THR A 469 -7.18 -19.05 4.75
CA THR A 469 -7.69 -18.16 3.69
C THR A 469 -7.14 -16.76 3.96
N ALA A 470 -6.32 -16.25 3.05
CA ALA A 470 -5.82 -14.87 3.11
C ALA A 470 -6.74 -13.93 2.34
N SER A 471 -7.26 -14.36 1.20
CA SER A 471 -8.22 -13.63 0.37
C SER A 471 -9.22 -14.64 -0.23
N PRO A 472 -10.53 -14.52 0.05
CA PRO A 472 -11.54 -15.45 -0.42
C PRO A 472 -11.79 -15.30 -1.91
N GLY A 473 -12.25 -16.37 -2.54
CA GLY A 473 -12.71 -16.36 -3.93
C GLY A 473 -12.40 -17.66 -4.67
N VAL A 474 -12.68 -17.67 -5.98
CA VAL A 474 -12.45 -18.82 -6.86
C VAL A 474 -11.76 -18.33 -8.12
N ALA A 475 -10.66 -18.98 -8.49
CA ALA A 475 -9.93 -18.68 -9.71
C ALA A 475 -9.29 -19.94 -10.29
N CYS A 476 -8.91 -19.87 -11.57
CA CYS A 476 -8.23 -20.94 -12.29
C CYS A 476 -7.16 -20.35 -13.22
N GLY A 477 -6.07 -21.08 -13.38
CA GLY A 477 -4.94 -20.67 -14.22
C GLY A 477 -3.82 -21.71 -14.20
N PRO A 478 -2.80 -21.57 -15.08
CA PRO A 478 -1.62 -22.42 -15.02
C PRO A 478 -0.88 -22.21 -13.70
N ALA A 479 -0.51 -23.29 -13.01
CA ALA A 479 0.34 -23.19 -11.82
C ALA A 479 1.76 -22.76 -12.23
N PHE A 480 2.29 -21.73 -11.57
CA PHE A 480 3.63 -21.22 -11.80
C PHE A 480 4.39 -21.11 -10.48
N VAL A 481 5.46 -21.89 -10.37
CA VAL A 481 6.29 -21.94 -9.16
C VAL A 481 7.25 -20.76 -9.12
N VAL A 482 7.16 -19.95 -8.06
CA VAL A 482 8.05 -18.81 -7.82
C VAL A 482 8.98 -19.16 -6.66
N ARG A 483 10.27 -19.28 -6.93
CA ARG A 483 11.31 -19.54 -5.90
C ARG A 483 12.16 -18.31 -5.62
N ARG A 484 12.39 -17.49 -6.64
CA ARG A 484 13.24 -16.29 -6.58
C ARG A 484 12.65 -15.16 -7.43
N GLU A 485 13.11 -13.95 -7.17
CA GLU A 485 12.63 -12.75 -7.86
C GLU A 485 12.81 -12.81 -9.38
N ALA A 486 13.87 -13.45 -9.87
CA ALA A 486 14.09 -13.66 -11.31
C ALA A 486 12.99 -14.50 -11.99
N ASP A 487 12.21 -15.29 -11.24
CA ASP A 487 11.10 -16.06 -11.81
C ASP A 487 9.91 -15.16 -12.16
N LEU A 488 9.76 -14.02 -11.47
CA LEU A 488 8.67 -13.05 -11.68
C LEU A 488 8.75 -12.38 -13.06
N LEU A 489 9.95 -12.27 -13.63
CA LEU A 489 10.16 -11.74 -14.99
C LEU A 489 9.49 -12.59 -16.07
N ARG A 490 9.30 -13.89 -15.79
CA ARG A 490 8.68 -14.86 -16.70
C ARG A 490 7.26 -15.24 -16.28
N PHE A 491 6.69 -14.54 -15.30
CA PHE A 491 5.39 -14.86 -14.74
C PHE A 491 4.28 -14.64 -15.79
N PRO A 492 3.53 -15.70 -16.19
CA PRO A 492 2.53 -15.57 -17.23
C PRO A 492 1.27 -14.85 -16.72
N PRO A 493 0.62 -13.99 -17.53
CA PRO A 493 -0.69 -13.44 -17.20
C PRO A 493 -1.74 -14.54 -16.96
N GLY A 494 -2.49 -14.42 -15.87
CA GLY A 494 -3.54 -15.36 -15.46
C GLY A 494 -3.02 -16.61 -14.75
N ALA A 495 -1.76 -16.66 -14.33
CA ALA A 495 -1.19 -17.82 -13.64
C ALA A 495 -1.54 -17.86 -12.14
N VAL A 496 -1.54 -19.06 -11.57
CA VAL A 496 -1.62 -19.31 -10.12
C VAL A 496 -0.20 -19.31 -9.55
N LEU A 497 0.12 -18.36 -8.68
CA LEU A 497 1.42 -18.25 -8.03
C LEU A 497 1.53 -19.31 -6.93
N ALA A 498 2.46 -20.25 -7.09
CA ALA A 498 2.80 -21.25 -6.08
C ALA A 498 4.19 -20.96 -5.48
N SER A 499 4.31 -20.83 -4.15
CA SER A 499 5.60 -20.53 -3.51
C SER A 499 5.75 -21.15 -2.12
N LEU A 500 7.00 -21.28 -1.66
CA LEU A 500 7.30 -21.75 -0.30
C LEU A 500 6.88 -20.70 0.73
N GLU A 501 7.25 -19.44 0.50
CA GLU A 501 7.02 -18.31 1.40
C GLU A 501 6.16 -17.25 0.69
N ALA A 502 5.64 -16.28 1.45
CA ALA A 502 4.79 -15.21 0.95
C ALA A 502 5.45 -13.81 1.04
N PRO A 503 6.71 -13.61 0.56
CA PRO A 503 7.40 -12.36 0.77
C PRO A 503 6.72 -11.20 0.01
N PRO A 504 6.78 -9.97 0.56
CA PRO A 504 6.22 -8.74 -0.02
C PRO A 504 6.41 -8.59 -1.53
N ARG A 505 7.61 -8.89 -2.03
CA ARG A 505 8.02 -8.60 -3.40
C ARG A 505 7.25 -9.42 -4.46
N TRP A 506 6.55 -10.50 -4.08
CA TRP A 506 5.68 -11.25 -4.99
C TRP A 506 4.46 -10.42 -5.42
N ALA A 507 4.10 -9.38 -4.66
CA ALA A 507 3.05 -8.42 -5.01
C ALA A 507 3.28 -7.71 -6.36
N SER A 508 4.52 -7.66 -6.86
CA SER A 508 4.85 -7.01 -8.14
C SER A 508 4.12 -7.61 -9.35
N VAL A 509 3.67 -8.86 -9.27
CA VAL A 509 2.92 -9.55 -10.33
C VAL A 509 1.42 -9.70 -9.99
N ILE A 510 0.92 -9.04 -8.94
CA ILE A 510 -0.46 -9.23 -8.46
C ILE A 510 -1.51 -8.97 -9.56
N ASN A 511 -1.29 -7.94 -10.39
CA ASN A 511 -2.19 -7.56 -11.50
C ASN A 511 -2.28 -8.62 -12.61
N LYS A 512 -1.33 -9.57 -12.65
CA LYS A 512 -1.25 -10.66 -13.62
C LYS A 512 -1.60 -12.00 -12.97
N THR A 513 -1.85 -12.04 -11.66
CA THR A 513 -2.02 -13.27 -10.88
C THR A 513 -3.49 -13.65 -10.80
N ALA A 514 -3.82 -14.90 -11.09
CA ALA A 514 -5.18 -15.44 -10.95
C ALA A 514 -5.49 -15.89 -9.51
N ALA A 515 -4.52 -16.54 -8.85
CA ALA A 515 -4.61 -16.93 -7.45
C ALA A 515 -3.22 -17.10 -6.84
N ILE A 516 -3.13 -17.11 -5.51
CA ILE A 516 -1.88 -17.33 -4.76
C ILE A 516 -2.04 -18.54 -3.84
N VAL A 517 -1.06 -19.43 -3.82
CA VAL A 517 -0.97 -20.54 -2.87
C VAL A 517 0.45 -20.60 -2.29
N THR A 518 0.58 -20.58 -0.96
CA THR A 518 1.90 -20.66 -0.29
C THR A 518 1.97 -21.69 0.84
N GLU A 519 3.14 -22.30 1.05
CA GLU A 519 3.36 -23.26 2.14
C GLU A 519 3.52 -22.60 3.51
N LYS A 520 4.18 -21.44 3.54
CA LYS A 520 4.40 -20.61 4.73
C LYS A 520 3.71 -19.26 4.58
N GLY A 521 3.68 -18.51 5.68
CA GLY A 521 2.97 -17.23 5.81
C GLY A 521 1.60 -17.39 6.45
N GLY A 522 0.96 -16.28 6.79
CA GLY A 522 -0.36 -16.24 7.41
C GLY A 522 -1.22 -15.12 6.84
N ALA A 523 -2.48 -15.08 7.24
CA ALA A 523 -3.44 -14.06 6.79
C ALA A 523 -3.00 -12.62 7.12
N ALA A 524 -2.09 -12.45 8.07
CA ALA A 524 -1.51 -11.17 8.47
C ALA A 524 -0.39 -10.63 7.57
N GLY A 525 0.21 -11.49 6.75
CA GLY A 525 1.38 -11.16 5.97
C GLY A 525 1.09 -10.08 4.93
N HIS A 526 2.13 -9.38 4.50
CA HIS A 526 1.98 -8.32 3.52
C HIS A 526 1.38 -8.82 2.18
N LEU A 527 1.84 -9.95 1.64
CA LEU A 527 1.24 -10.52 0.42
C LEU A 527 -0.25 -10.85 0.61
N ALA A 528 -0.69 -11.20 1.82
CA ALA A 528 -2.09 -11.47 2.15
C ALA A 528 -2.93 -10.19 2.07
N ASN A 529 -2.42 -9.10 2.66
CA ASN A 529 -3.05 -7.78 2.57
C ASN A 529 -3.20 -7.32 1.11
N VAL A 530 -2.14 -7.45 0.31
CA VAL A 530 -2.17 -7.08 -1.11
C VAL A 530 -3.15 -7.96 -1.89
N ALA A 531 -3.18 -9.28 -1.63
CA ALA A 531 -4.13 -10.17 -2.29
C ALA A 531 -5.59 -9.77 -2.03
N ARG A 532 -5.93 -9.34 -0.80
CA ARG A 532 -7.27 -8.83 -0.46
C ARG A 532 -7.60 -7.54 -1.19
N GLU A 533 -6.67 -6.59 -1.19
CA GLU A 533 -6.86 -5.29 -1.87
C GLU A 533 -7.14 -5.45 -3.37
N PHE A 534 -6.44 -6.39 -4.02
CA PHE A 534 -6.62 -6.69 -5.44
C PHE A 534 -7.69 -7.75 -5.72
N GLN A 535 -8.38 -8.24 -4.69
CA GLN A 535 -9.39 -9.31 -4.78
C GLN A 535 -8.87 -10.57 -5.51
N VAL A 536 -7.58 -10.87 -5.33
CA VAL A 536 -6.95 -12.09 -5.85
C VAL A 536 -7.13 -13.20 -4.80
N PRO A 537 -7.79 -14.32 -5.12
CA PRO A 537 -7.96 -15.43 -4.19
C PRO A 537 -6.61 -15.96 -3.70
N ALA A 538 -6.45 -16.13 -2.39
CA ALA A 538 -5.18 -16.52 -1.78
C ALA A 538 -5.36 -17.50 -0.62
N LEU A 539 -4.63 -18.62 -0.68
CA LEU A 539 -4.47 -19.60 0.40
C LEU A 539 -3.01 -19.60 0.88
N MET A 540 -2.80 -19.52 2.18
CA MET A 540 -1.48 -19.55 2.81
C MET A 540 -1.41 -20.68 3.83
N ALA A 541 -0.20 -21.02 4.30
CA ALA A 541 0.01 -22.11 5.23
C ALA A 541 -0.58 -23.46 4.73
N VAL A 542 -0.47 -23.74 3.43
CA VAL A 542 -0.92 -24.99 2.82
C VAL A 542 0.29 -25.93 2.68
N PRO A 543 0.42 -27.02 3.45
CA PRO A 543 1.56 -27.92 3.31
C PRO A 543 1.60 -28.58 1.93
N GLY A 544 2.78 -28.71 1.30
CA GLY A 544 2.97 -29.47 0.06
C GLY A 544 2.60 -28.73 -1.23
N VAL A 545 2.59 -27.40 -1.24
CA VAL A 545 2.35 -26.58 -2.46
C VAL A 545 3.41 -26.81 -3.53
N LEU A 546 4.64 -27.13 -3.13
CA LEU A 546 5.75 -27.36 -4.05
C LEU A 546 6.07 -28.84 -4.29
N ALA A 547 5.23 -29.76 -3.78
CA ALA A 547 5.42 -31.20 -3.85
C ALA A 547 5.05 -31.80 -5.22
#